data_AF-A0A2L2YY55-F1
#
_entry.id   AF-A0A2L2YY55-F1
#
_cell.length_a   1.000
_cell.length_b   1.000
_cell.length_c   1.000
_cell.angle_alpha   90.00
_cell.angle_beta   90.00
_cell.angle_gamma   90.00
#
_symmetry.space_group_name_H-M   'P 1'
#
loop_
_entity.id
_entity.type
_entity.pdbx_description
1 polymer ?
#
loop_
_entity_poly.entity_id
_entity_poly.type
_entity_poly.pdbx_seq_one_letter_code
_entity_poly.pdbx_strand_id
1 'polypeptide(L)' 'VTAQFFGHTLQDEFEIFYDMSGPTPRPSNSVYIGPSGTSYVGVIPGDRIYTVDGNYSKSSRAVLDHETYIT' A
#
# COMPACT_ATOMS: atom_id res chain seq x y z
N VAL A 1 0.97 6.22 12.32
CA VAL A 1 0.42 5.53 11.13
C VAL A 1 1.50 4.61 10.59
N THR A 2 1.20 3.33 10.39
CA THR A 2 2.20 2.32 9.97
C THR A 2 2.10 2.00 8.47
N ALA A 3 0.93 2.18 7.86
CA ALA A 3 0.67 2.16 6.42
C ALA A 3 -0.69 2.81 6.12
N GLN A 4 -0.96 3.14 4.85
CA GLN A 4 -2.28 3.54 4.36
C GLN A 4 -2.66 2.73 3.11
N PHE A 5 -3.96 2.49 2.91
CA PHE A 5 -4.47 1.62 1.84
C PHE A 5 -5.60 2.32 1.08
N PHE A 6 -5.45 2.43 -0.24
CA PHE A 6 -6.44 3.06 -1.13
C PHE A 6 -6.64 2.22 -2.40
N GLY A 7 -7.59 2.67 -3.23
CA GLY A 7 -7.85 2.14 -4.57
C GLY A 7 -8.18 3.28 -5.53
N HIS A 8 -9.27 3.16 -6.27
CA HIS A 8 -9.80 4.18 -7.22
C HIS A 8 -9.03 4.34 -8.53
N THR A 9 -7.70 4.34 -8.52
CA THR A 9 -6.90 4.51 -9.74
C THR A 9 -6.93 3.30 -10.67
N LEU A 10 -7.37 2.15 -10.13
CA LEU A 10 -7.43 0.85 -10.80
C LEU A 10 -6.06 0.24 -11.12
N GLN A 11 -4.97 0.87 -10.66
CA GLN A 11 -3.60 0.48 -10.93
C GLN A 11 -2.91 -0.11 -9.70
N ASP A 12 -1.84 -0.87 -9.94
CA ASP A 12 -0.91 -1.30 -8.90
C ASP A 12 0.18 -0.22 -8.71
N GLU A 13 0.07 0.57 -7.65
CA GLU A 13 0.98 1.68 -7.41
C GLU A 13 1.12 2.03 -5.93
N PHE A 14 2.03 2.96 -5.63
CA PHE A 14 2.24 3.46 -4.28
C PHE A 14 2.67 4.93 -4.28
N GLU A 15 2.34 5.62 -3.19
CA GLU A 15 2.78 6.99 -2.94
C GLU A 15 3.57 7.06 -1.63
N ILE A 16 4.55 7.96 -1.57
CA ILE A 16 5.39 8.18 -0.39
C ILE A 16 5.14 9.59 0.15
N PHE A 17 4.75 9.67 1.42
CA PHE A 17 4.68 10.95 2.12
C PHE A 17 6.05 11.34 2.64
N TYR A 18 6.36 12.63 2.53
CA TYR A 18 7.58 13.22 3.03
C TYR A 18 7.27 14.18 4.17
N ASP A 19 8.03 14.07 5.25
CA ASP A 19 8.18 15.12 6.26
C ASP A 19 9.09 16.22 5.72
N MET A 20 8.54 17.43 5.65
CA MET A 20 9.19 18.63 5.15
C MET A 20 9.62 19.59 6.27
N SER A 21 9.59 19.16 7.54
CA SER A 21 9.93 20.03 8.68
C SER A 21 11.42 20.39 8.75
N GLY A 22 12.28 19.69 8.00
CA GLY A 22 13.72 19.87 7.98
C GLY A 22 14.26 20.37 6.63
N PRO A 23 15.57 20.68 6.55
CA PRO A 23 16.20 21.14 5.31
C PRO A 23 16.28 20.05 4.23
N THR A 24 16.03 18.80 4.59
CA THR A 24 16.01 17.66 3.67
C THR A 24 14.71 16.89 3.88
N PRO A 25 13.91 16.64 2.81
CA PRO A 25 12.71 15.82 2.89
C PRO A 25 13.02 14.42 3.42
N ARG A 26 12.23 13.93 4.38
CA ARG A 26 12.38 12.58 4.93
C ARG A 26 11.13 11.75 4.66
N PRO A 27 11.22 10.55 4.07
CA PRO A 27 10.05 9.70 3.90
C PRO A 27 9.48 9.35 5.28
N SER A 28 8.17 9.54 5.45
CA SER A 28 7.49 9.41 6.74
C SER A 28 6.36 8.37 6.72
N ASN A 29 5.79 8.09 5.54
CA ASN A 29 4.73 7.09 5.39
C ASN A 29 4.65 6.55 3.96
N SER A 30 4.16 5.31 3.83
CA SER A 30 3.89 4.65 2.56
C SER A 30 2.40 4.40 2.39
N VAL A 31 1.91 4.68 1.18
CA VAL A 31 0.54 4.48 0.76
C VAL A 31 0.50 3.43 -0.32
N TYR A 32 -0.22 2.35 -0.08
CA TYR A 32 -0.43 1.29 -1.04
C TYR A 32 -1.76 1.50 -1.76
N ILE A 33 -1.71 1.54 -3.09
CA ILE A 33 -2.88 1.67 -3.94
C ILE A 33 -3.06 0.33 -4.64
N GLY A 34 -4.14 -0.37 -4.28
CA GLY A 34 -4.42 -1.71 -4.77
C GLY A 34 -5.05 -1.69 -6.18
N PRO A 35 -4.82 -2.75 -6.97
CA PRO A 35 -5.44 -2.90 -8.29
C PRO A 35 -6.95 -3.07 -8.19
N SER A 36 -7.63 -2.94 -9.32
CA SER A 36 -9.08 -3.13 -9.41
C SER A 36 -9.46 -4.61 -9.43
N GLY A 37 -10.43 -5.01 -8.61
CA GLY A 37 -11.11 -6.30 -8.74
C GLY A 37 -12.06 -6.39 -9.95
N THR A 38 -12.19 -5.32 -10.74
CA THR A 38 -13.05 -5.27 -11.94
C THR A 38 -12.23 -4.94 -13.18
N SER A 39 -12.67 -5.43 -14.34
CA SER A 39 -12.00 -5.20 -15.63
C SER A 39 -12.34 -3.86 -16.29
N TYR A 40 -13.10 -2.99 -15.62
CA TYR A 40 -13.53 -1.69 -16.15
C TYR A 40 -12.45 -0.63 -15.86
N VAL A 41 -11.76 0.03 -16.82
CA VAL A 41 -11.79 0.04 -18.29
C VAL A 41 -10.50 -0.60 -18.83
N GLY A 42 -10.52 -1.89 -19.17
CA GLY A 42 -9.40 -2.57 -19.84
C GLY A 42 -8.22 -2.96 -18.94
N VAL A 43 -8.42 -2.95 -17.62
CA VAL A 43 -7.44 -3.45 -16.64
C VAL A 43 -7.67 -4.93 -16.36
N ILE A 44 -6.60 -5.66 -16.09
CA ILE A 44 -6.68 -7.07 -15.67
C ILE A 44 -7.18 -7.07 -14.21
N PRO A 45 -8.32 -7.74 -13.90
CA PRO A 45 -8.78 -7.86 -12.53
C PRO A 45 -7.69 -8.44 -11.65
N GLY A 46 -7.45 -7.80 -10.51
CA GLY A 46 -6.47 -8.27 -9.55
C GLY A 46 -6.87 -8.02 -8.12
N ASP A 47 -6.47 -8.95 -7.26
CA ASP A 47 -6.63 -8.88 -5.81
C ASP A 47 -5.25 -8.73 -5.16
N ARG A 48 -5.20 -8.05 -4.01
CA ARG A 48 -3.97 -7.77 -3.26
C ARG A 48 -4.07 -8.34 -1.84
N ILE A 49 -3.05 -9.07 -1.42
CA ILE A 49 -2.87 -9.58 -0.05
C ILE A 49 -1.67 -8.87 0.59
N TYR A 50 -1.80 -8.47 1.86
CA TYR A 50 -0.72 -7.84 2.63
C TYR A 50 -0.32 -8.75 3.79
N THR A 51 0.98 -9.06 3.87
CA THR A 51 1.57 -9.66 5.06
C THR A 51 1.93 -8.53 6.04
N VAL A 52 1.29 -8.53 7.21
CA VAL A 52 1.46 -7.49 8.24
C VAL A 52 2.03 -8.11 9.51
N ASP A 53 2.88 -7.35 10.19
CA ASP A 53 3.41 -7.71 11.48
C ASP A 53 2.29 -8.10 12.48
N GLY A 54 2.46 -9.29 13.06
CA GLY A 54 1.37 -10.06 13.67
C GLY A 54 0.80 -9.50 14.96
N ASN A 55 -0.15 -10.22 15.55
CA ASN A 55 -0.81 -9.81 16.80
C ASN A 55 -0.05 -10.29 18.05
N TYR A 56 0.92 -9.49 18.49
CA TYR A 56 1.65 -9.70 19.74
C TYR A 56 2.02 -8.37 20.42
N SER A 57 2.46 -8.45 21.68
CA SER A 57 2.84 -7.26 22.46
C SER A 57 3.97 -6.47 21.78
N LYS A 58 3.79 -5.16 21.64
CA LYS A 58 4.72 -4.24 20.95
C LYS A 58 4.92 -4.51 19.46
N SER A 59 3.99 -5.23 18.81
CA SER A 59 3.98 -5.36 17.35
C SER A 59 4.01 -3.99 16.66
N SER A 60 4.83 -3.90 15.62
CA SER A 60 4.97 -2.68 14.81
C SER A 60 3.74 -2.43 13.93
N ARG A 61 2.95 -3.47 13.64
CA ARG A 61 1.86 -3.44 12.65
C ARG A 61 2.30 -2.90 11.28
N ALA A 62 3.58 -3.03 10.96
CA ALA A 62 4.13 -2.65 9.67
C ALA A 62 3.73 -3.68 8.60
N VAL A 63 3.54 -3.22 7.37
CA VAL A 63 3.46 -4.11 6.21
C VAL A 63 4.85 -4.68 5.97
N LEU A 64 4.97 -6.00 5.96
CA LEU A 64 6.21 -6.74 5.75
C LEU A 64 6.39 -7.11 4.29
N ASP A 65 5.29 -7.50 3.63
CA ASP A 65 5.27 -7.88 2.22
C ASP A 65 3.85 -7.75 1.63
N HIS A 66 3.72 -7.86 0.31
CA HIS A 66 2.43 -7.92 -0.36
C HIS A 66 2.47 -8.71 -1.67
N GLU A 67 1.38 -9.41 -1.98
CA GLU A 67 1.22 -10.18 -3.22
C GLU A 67 0.01 -9.69 -4.03
N THR A 68 0.18 -9.57 -5.36
CA THR A 68 -0.91 -9.30 -6.30
C THR A 68 -1.23 -10.55 -7.11
N TYR A 69 -2.50 -10.95 -7.14
CA TYR A 69 -3.01 -12.06 -7.94
C TYR A 69 -3.88 -11.50 -9.08
N ILE A 70 -3.66 -11.96 -10.31
CA ILE A 70 -4.40 -11.52 -11.50
C ILE A 70 -5.10 -12.70 -12.18
N THR A 71 -6.21 -12.44 -12.88
CA THR A 71 -7.00 -13.46 -13.60
C THR A 71 -6.93 -13.32 -15.12
#